data_AF-A0A2R5L3V4-F1
#
_entry.id   AF-A0A2R5L3V4-F1
#
_cell.length_a   1.000
_cell.length_b   1.000
_cell.length_c   1.000
_cell.angle_alpha   90.00
_cell.angle_beta   90.00
_cell.angle_gamma   90.00
#
_symmetry.space_group_name_H-M   'P 1'
#
loop_
_entity.id
_entity.type
_entity.pdbx_description
1 polymer ?
#
loop_
_entity_poly.entity_id
_entity_poly.type
_entity_poly.pdbx_seq_one_letter_code
_entity_poly.pdbx_strand_id
1 'polypeptide(L)'
;SAIPDAEFQRQILRLLNLVRLTQQLHTDVLQASLDRHLNVDTGVNPGAAAAALIDGPFSTPEGLEEFCATLERPQKARLARELSTLGGGTVGQATRNMLSYLMTDDVANQYSWFGQK
;
A
#
# COMPACT_ATOMS: atom_id res chain seq x y z
N SER A 1 -12.75 9.51 52.70
CA SER A 1 -13.60 10.61 52.22
C SER A 1 -14.07 10.27 50.82
N ALA A 2 -15.37 9.98 50.65
CA ALA A 2 -15.93 9.64 49.35
C ALA A 2 -15.87 10.89 48.46
N ILE A 3 -15.19 10.79 47.31
CA ILE A 3 -15.21 11.83 46.29
C ILE A 3 -16.67 11.93 45.83
N PRO A 4 -17.31 13.12 45.83
CA PRO A 4 -18.68 13.26 45.37
C PRO A 4 -18.77 12.70 43.94
N ASP A 5 -19.70 11.80 43.66
CA ASP A 5 -19.81 11.11 42.36
C ASP A 5 -19.79 12.07 41.16
N ALA A 6 -20.29 13.30 41.36
CA ALA A 6 -20.25 14.38 40.37
C ALA A 6 -18.83 14.85 40.01
N GLU A 7 -17.89 14.89 40.95
CA GLU A 7 -16.49 15.27 40.67
C GLU A 7 -15.76 14.15 39.93
N PHE A 8 -15.99 12.91 40.33
CA PHE A 8 -15.46 11.74 39.63
C PHE A 8 -15.95 11.67 38.19
N GLN A 9 -17.26 11.86 37.96
CA GLN A 9 -17.84 11.92 36.62
C GLN A 9 -17.26 13.07 35.79
N ARG A 10 -17.10 14.27 36.36
CA ARG A 10 -16.46 15.40 35.68
C ARG A 10 -15.03 15.10 35.28
N GLN A 11 -14.30 14.39 36.14
CA GLN A 11 -12.91 14.03 35.87
C GLN A 11 -12.79 12.97 34.76
N ILE A 12 -13.70 12.00 34.74
CA ILE A 12 -13.81 11.03 33.64
C ILE A 12 -14.15 11.72 32.32
N LEU A 13 -15.14 12.62 32.32
CA LEU A 13 -15.55 13.35 31.11
C LEU A 13 -14.40 14.22 30.56
N ARG A 14 -13.61 14.84 31.44
CA ARG A 14 -12.40 15.56 31.04
C ARG A 14 -11.38 14.63 30.40
N LEU A 15 -11.14 13.46 30.99
CA LEU A 15 -10.18 12.50 30.46
C LEU A 15 -10.62 11.96 29.09
N LEU A 16 -11.91 11.61 28.94
CA LEU A 16 -12.47 11.15 27.67
C LEU A 16 -12.36 12.22 26.58
N ASN A 17 -12.62 13.49 26.91
CA ASN A 17 -12.46 14.59 25.97
C ASN A 17 -10.99 14.76 25.56
N LEU A 18 -10.03 14.59 26.47
CA LEU A 18 -8.62 14.63 26.15
C LEU A 18 -8.25 13.49 25.19
N VAL A 19 -8.65 12.26 25.50
CA VAL A 19 -8.41 11.10 24.62
C VAL A 19 -9.01 11.32 23.24
N ARG A 20 -10.24 11.84 23.15
CA ARG A 20 -10.89 12.16 21.87
C ARG A 20 -10.10 13.20 21.07
N LEU A 21 -9.63 14.27 21.72
CA LEU A 21 -8.81 15.29 21.08
C LEU A 21 -7.48 14.73 20.57
N THR A 22 -6.81 13.89 21.36
CA THR A 22 -5.57 13.23 20.93
C THR A 22 -5.82 12.31 19.74
N GLN A 23 -6.92 11.56 19.72
CA GLN A 23 -7.29 10.72 18.58
C GLN A 23 -7.58 11.53 17.32
N GLN A 24 -8.25 12.67 17.44
CA GLN A 24 -8.48 13.58 16.32
C GLN A 24 -7.14 14.10 15.77
N LEU A 25 -6.26 14.56 16.66
CA LEU A 25 -4.93 15.04 16.25
C LEU A 25 -4.11 13.95 15.55
N HIS A 26 -4.13 12.71 16.05
CA HIS A 26 -3.44 11.60 15.38
C HIS A 26 -4.05 11.31 14.00
N THR A 27 -5.37 11.38 13.87
CA THR A 27 -6.07 11.18 12.59
C THR A 27 -5.66 12.25 11.59
N ASP A 28 -5.64 13.53 12.01
CA ASP A 28 -5.25 14.65 11.16
C ASP A 28 -3.78 14.54 10.70
N VAL A 29 -2.88 14.13 11.61
CA VAL A 29 -1.47 13.92 11.27
C VAL A 29 -1.29 12.77 10.27
N LEU A 30 -2.01 11.66 10.46
CA LEU A 30 -1.98 10.53 9.53
C LEU A 30 -2.54 10.93 8.17
N GLN A 31 -3.64 11.69 8.14
CA GLN A 31 -4.24 12.17 6.92
C GLN A 31 -3.32 13.14 6.18
N ALA A 32 -2.70 14.10 6.88
CA ALA A 32 -1.70 14.99 6.29
C ALA A 32 -0.46 14.24 5.77
N SER A 33 -0.04 13.17 6.46
CA SER A 33 1.06 12.32 6.02
C SER A 33 0.69 11.52 4.77
N LEU A 34 -0.54 11.02 4.71
CA LEU A 34 -1.07 10.32 3.54
C LEU A 34 -1.19 11.27 2.35
N ASP A 35 -1.78 12.45 2.55
CA ASP A 35 -1.90 13.48 1.51
C ASP A 35 -0.52 13.94 1.02
N ARG A 36 0.47 14.04 1.91
CA ARG A 36 1.86 14.35 1.51
C ARG A 36 2.49 13.19 0.75
N HIS A 37 2.33 11.95 1.19
CA HIS A 37 2.89 10.79 0.51
C HIS A 37 2.25 10.60 -0.88
N LEU A 38 0.96 10.87 -1.01
CA LEU A 38 0.27 10.89 -2.28
C LEU A 38 0.75 12.05 -3.15
N ASN A 39 0.84 13.28 -2.62
CA ASN A 39 1.17 14.47 -3.42
C ASN A 39 2.67 14.66 -3.73
N VAL A 40 3.59 14.22 -2.86
CA VAL A 40 5.05 14.38 -3.07
C VAL A 40 5.59 13.34 -4.06
N ASP A 41 5.00 12.15 -4.12
CA ASP A 41 5.34 11.15 -5.14
C ASP A 41 4.61 11.35 -6.47
N THR A 42 3.69 12.31 -6.54
CA THR A 42 2.94 12.70 -7.74
C THR A 42 3.21 14.14 -8.15
N GLY A 43 4.18 14.35 -9.03
CA GLY A 43 4.06 15.40 -10.05
C GLY A 43 2.95 15.10 -11.08
N VAL A 44 1.86 14.43 -10.68
CA VAL A 44 0.78 13.95 -11.55
C VAL A 44 -0.55 14.14 -10.83
N ASN A 45 -1.44 14.93 -11.44
CA ASN A 45 -2.77 15.27 -10.97
C ASN A 45 -3.55 14.08 -10.36
N PRO A 46 -4.19 14.24 -9.18
CA PRO A 46 -5.04 13.22 -8.55
C PRO A 46 -6.40 12.98 -9.26
N GLY A 47 -6.57 13.46 -10.49
CA GLY A 47 -7.79 13.30 -11.29
C GLY A 47 -7.74 12.20 -12.36
N ALA A 48 -6.58 11.61 -12.59
CA ALA A 48 -6.43 10.48 -13.51
C ALA A 48 -5.81 9.32 -12.72
N ALA A 49 -6.64 8.34 -12.35
CA ALA A 49 -6.13 7.01 -12.02
C ALA A 49 -5.29 6.58 -13.23
N ALA A 50 -3.96 6.70 -13.11
CA ALA A 50 -3.06 6.46 -14.21
C ALA A 50 -3.19 4.96 -14.55
N ALA A 51 -3.90 4.65 -15.65
CA ALA A 51 -4.26 3.30 -16.06
C ALA A 51 -3.12 2.32 -15.82
N ALA A 52 -3.39 1.22 -15.11
CA ALA A 52 -2.40 0.23 -14.70
C ALA A 52 -1.40 -0.05 -15.82
N LEU A 53 -0.10 -0.11 -15.52
CA LEU A 53 0.90 -0.37 -16.56
C LEU A 53 0.75 -1.80 -17.11
N ILE A 54 0.15 -2.68 -16.32
CA ILE A 54 -0.15 -4.07 -16.65
C ILE A 54 -1.67 -4.24 -16.60
N ASP A 55 -2.26 -4.60 -17.73
CA ASP A 55 -3.71 -4.83 -17.85
C ASP A 55 -4.15 -6.15 -17.17
N GLY A 56 -3.22 -7.08 -16.98
CA GLY A 56 -3.46 -8.35 -16.31
C GLY A 56 -2.22 -9.25 -16.28
N PRO A 57 -2.25 -10.34 -15.49
CA PRO A 57 -1.11 -11.22 -15.33
C PRO A 57 -0.73 -11.91 -16.65
N PHE A 58 0.57 -11.96 -16.92
CA PHE A 58 1.11 -12.63 -18.09
C PHE A 58 0.88 -14.14 -18.01
N SER A 59 0.37 -14.70 -19.11
CA SER A 59 0.08 -16.14 -19.27
C SER A 59 1.20 -16.90 -19.99
N THR A 60 2.18 -16.19 -20.52
CA THR A 60 3.37 -16.77 -21.18
C THR A 60 4.65 -16.11 -20.67
N PRO A 61 5.77 -16.86 -20.52
CA PRO A 61 7.07 -16.31 -20.18
C PRO A 61 7.55 -15.27 -21.20
N GLU A 62 7.33 -15.54 -22.49
CA GLU A 62 7.78 -14.66 -23.58
C GLU A 62 7.10 -13.28 -23.49
N GLY A 63 5.82 -13.24 -23.13
CA GLY A 63 5.09 -11.98 -22.95
C GLY A 63 5.62 -11.16 -21.76
N LEU A 64 6.02 -11.82 -20.69
CA LEU A 64 6.65 -11.18 -19.54
C LEU A 64 8.05 -10.63 -19.90
N GLU A 65 8.84 -11.41 -20.65
CA GLU A 65 10.18 -11.00 -21.10
C GLU A 65 10.14 -9.83 -22.09
N GLU A 66 9.21 -9.86 -23.04
CA GLU A 66 8.99 -8.77 -23.99
C GLU A 66 8.54 -7.48 -23.28
N PHE A 67 7.63 -7.60 -22.31
CA PHE A 67 7.27 -6.47 -21.45
C PHE A 67 8.48 -5.93 -20.68
N CYS A 68 9.30 -6.80 -20.10
CA CYS A 68 10.50 -6.40 -19.39
C CYS A 68 11.55 -5.72 -20.30
N ALA A 69 11.65 -6.15 -21.56
CA ALA A 69 12.55 -5.59 -22.55
C ALA A 69 12.09 -4.23 -23.07
N THR A 70 10.77 -4.00 -23.17
CA THR A 70 10.18 -2.74 -23.64
C THR A 70 10.11 -1.66 -22.55
N LEU A 71 10.36 -2.01 -21.28
CA LEU A 71 10.36 -1.08 -20.15
C LEU A 71 11.54 -0.08 -20.20
N GLU A 72 11.22 1.20 -20.41
CA GLU A 72 12.16 2.30 -20.26
C GLU A 72 12.28 2.78 -18.79
N ARG A 73 13.33 3.54 -18.46
CA ARG A 73 13.56 4.09 -17.10
C ARG A 73 12.32 4.73 -16.44
N PRO A 74 11.54 5.61 -17.11
CA PRO A 74 10.35 6.20 -16.48
C PRO A 74 9.24 5.17 -16.22
N GLN A 75 9.09 4.16 -17.08
CA GLN A 75 8.10 3.10 -16.91
C GLN A 75 8.52 2.12 -15.80
N LYS A 76 9.82 1.84 -15.64
CA LYS A 76 10.33 1.05 -14.50
C LYS A 76 10.01 1.69 -13.16
N ALA A 77 10.19 3.01 -13.04
CA ALA A 77 9.84 3.74 -11.82
C ALA A 77 8.32 3.76 -11.58
N ARG A 78 7.52 3.78 -12.65
CA ARG A 78 6.07 3.65 -12.55
C ARG A 78 5.63 2.26 -12.12
N LEU A 79 6.19 1.21 -12.71
CA LEU A 79 5.93 -0.17 -12.33
C LEU A 79 6.35 -0.45 -10.87
N ALA A 80 7.49 0.07 -10.42
CA ALA A 80 7.92 -0.06 -9.04
C ALA A 80 6.92 0.57 -8.04
N ARG A 81 6.33 1.72 -8.40
CA ARG A 81 5.28 2.37 -7.60
C ARG A 81 3.97 1.57 -7.62
N GLU A 82 3.61 0.99 -8.76
CA GLU A 82 2.42 0.15 -8.87
C GLU A 82 2.55 -1.10 -8.01
N LEU A 83 3.69 -1.79 -8.08
CA LEU A 83 3.97 -2.99 -7.28
C LEU A 83 4.05 -2.68 -5.78
N SER A 84 4.53 -1.49 -5.37
CA SER A 84 4.60 -1.13 -3.96
C SER A 84 3.22 -1.02 -3.29
N THR A 85 2.16 -0.76 -4.06
CA THR A 85 0.78 -0.70 -3.53
C THR A 85 0.20 -2.06 -3.14
N LEU A 86 0.73 -3.15 -3.71
CA LEU A 86 0.20 -4.50 -3.48
C LEU A 86 0.53 -5.01 -2.06
N GLY A 87 1.68 -4.57 -1.51
CA GLY A 87 2.05 -4.75 -0.10
C GLY A 87 1.93 -6.17 0.45
N GLY A 88 2.02 -6.31 1.77
CA GLY A 88 1.85 -7.58 2.49
C GLY A 88 2.31 -7.47 3.94
N GLY A 89 1.74 -8.27 4.84
CA GLY A 89 2.13 -8.27 6.26
C GLY A 89 3.54 -8.80 6.52
N THR A 90 4.12 -9.49 5.54
CA THR A 90 5.51 -9.98 5.56
C THR A 90 6.14 -9.78 4.18
N VAL A 91 7.48 -9.77 4.11
CA VAL A 91 8.22 -9.68 2.85
C VAL A 91 7.80 -10.79 1.89
N GLY A 92 7.69 -12.04 2.37
CA GLY A 92 7.27 -13.17 1.54
C GLY A 92 5.86 -13.01 0.98
N GLN A 93 4.91 -12.49 1.78
CA GLN A 93 3.56 -12.22 1.28
C GLN A 93 3.55 -11.08 0.26
N ALA A 94 4.34 -10.03 0.49
CA ALA A 94 4.44 -8.91 -0.42
C ALA A 94 5.03 -9.33 -1.78
N THR A 95 6.11 -10.11 -1.76
CA THR A 95 6.71 -10.68 -2.97
C THR A 95 5.72 -11.56 -3.72
N ARG A 96 4.96 -12.41 -3.02
CA ARG A 96 3.92 -13.24 -3.65
C ARG A 96 2.84 -12.40 -4.31
N ASN A 97 2.32 -11.38 -3.62
CA ASN A 97 1.30 -10.49 -4.16
C ASN A 97 1.79 -9.74 -5.43
N MET A 98 3.00 -9.19 -5.39
CA MET A 98 3.61 -8.50 -6.54
C MET A 98 3.72 -9.40 -7.76
N LEU A 99 4.08 -10.65 -7.54
CA LEU A 99 4.33 -11.57 -8.63
C LEU A 99 3.05 -12.24 -9.13
N SER A 100 2.06 -12.54 -8.27
CA SER A 100 0.72 -12.96 -8.72
C SER A 100 0.01 -11.86 -9.52
N TYR A 101 0.36 -10.60 -9.29
CA TYR A 101 -0.08 -9.49 -10.12
C TYR A 101 0.61 -9.48 -11.50
N LEU A 102 1.87 -9.89 -11.57
CA LEU A 102 2.66 -9.94 -12.81
C LEU A 102 2.35 -11.19 -13.65
N MET A 103 2.20 -12.36 -13.06
CA MET A 103 2.17 -13.62 -13.80
C MET A 103 1.16 -14.62 -13.24
N THR A 104 0.64 -15.46 -14.13
CA THR A 104 -0.19 -16.61 -13.76
C THR A 104 0.64 -17.69 -13.08
N ASP A 105 -0.02 -18.58 -12.32
CA ASP A 105 0.64 -19.71 -11.65
C ASP A 105 1.37 -20.62 -12.65
N ASP A 106 0.85 -20.76 -13.88
CA ASP A 106 1.46 -21.55 -14.95
C ASP A 106 2.82 -20.98 -15.40
N VAL A 107 2.94 -19.65 -15.49
CA VAL A 107 4.22 -18.98 -15.79
C VAL A 107 5.15 -19.02 -14.57
N ALA A 108 4.63 -18.82 -13.36
CA ALA A 108 5.41 -18.89 -12.13
C ALA A 108 6.09 -20.26 -11.93
N ASN A 109 5.41 -21.34 -12.33
CA ASN A 109 5.97 -22.69 -12.30
C ASN A 109 7.16 -22.88 -13.25
N GLN A 110 7.17 -22.19 -14.40
CA GLN A 110 8.27 -22.28 -15.37
C GLN A 110 9.55 -21.59 -14.88
N TYR A 111 9.42 -20.55 -14.05
CA TYR A 111 10.56 -19.90 -13.39
C TYR A 111 11.02 -20.64 -12.12
N SER A 112 10.53 -21.86 -11.86
CA SER A 112 10.92 -22.71 -10.72
C SER A 112 10.84 -21.95 -9.38
N TRP A 113 9.73 -21.28 -9.15
CA TRP A 113 9.57 -20.44 -7.96
C TRP A 113 9.66 -21.22 -6.65
N PHE A 114 9.16 -22.46 -6.63
CA PHE A 114 9.17 -23.29 -5.43
C PHE A 114 10.56 -23.82 -5.03
N GLY A 115 11.64 -23.45 -5.75
CA GLY A 115 13.00 -23.84 -5.38
C GLY A 115 13.21 -25.36 -5.40
N GLN A 116 12.43 -26.10 -6.17
CA GLN A 116 12.64 -27.53 -6.41
C GLN A 116 13.02 -27.74 -7.87
N LYS A 117 14.33 -27.88 -8.09
CA LYS A 117 14.87 -28.70 -9.16
C LYS A 117 15.52 -29.92 -8.54
#